data_AF-A0A154PK47-F1
#
_entry.id   AF-A0A154PK47-F1
#
_cell.length_a   1.000
_cell.length_b   1.000
_cell.length_c   1.000
_cell.angle_alpha   90.00
_cell.angle_beta   90.00
_cell.angle_gamma   90.00
#
_symmetry.space_group_name_H-M   'P 1'
#
loop_
_entity.id
_entity.type
_entity.pdbx_description
1 polymer ?
#
loop_
_entity_poly.entity_id
_entity_poly.type
_entity_poly.pdbx_seq_one_letter_code
_entity_poly.pdbx_strand_id
1 'polypeptide(L)'
;MDHEEEFLNTFFTQVAQLCTDKAKELVEKERGSCRQTQLGPWGMLLMHLPQIAVAEHSYADLGFLHTKNKGFLRKDNSLKTVYESLKSDLKRVEEMTRGTNSIGATVAEVSNQLCQYITAKIQLIDFYEKMYHMSINNKVMKYQELLQYIEGIVESHSLSCSHLALTAVKASLTLECEILVQLTKAQVELQHWRFLSTLMSLYGAQTRMSAWERTLQSKESWKLGFGATFLKANQQPALYQWLVKLRSSILAKCSLYFHTTLSQQASPGEMKSILSKQNVDYYQKIQSFQRKHDVLAVLIIFDSRGVDDSGPGYRHPRREPNTSEHFPVVLSCPSTFAQQSMYLNNIQKRIKERQAELLAMDKIVYCKNVKDPCVCAMYNTDPRMTLITVFESGKPRDKESHVTSFMTDLCMQIRCNKVYELLKLSK
;
A
#
# COMPACT_ATOMS: atom_id res chain seq x y z
N MET A 1 -36.85 15.14 4.81
CA MET A 1 -35.44 15.55 4.69
C MET A 1 -35.49 16.97 4.20
N ASP A 2 -34.86 17.89 4.93
CA ASP A 2 -34.89 19.31 4.55
C ASP A 2 -34.10 19.50 3.24
N HIS A 3 -34.50 20.47 2.41
CA HIS A 3 -33.94 20.72 1.07
C HIS A 3 -32.40 20.81 1.09
N GLU A 4 -31.86 21.50 2.09
CA GLU A 4 -30.41 21.65 2.31
C GLU A 4 -29.71 20.32 2.60
N GLU A 5 -30.33 19.42 3.37
CA GLU A 5 -29.75 18.11 3.68
C GLU A 5 -29.68 17.21 2.43
N GLU A 6 -30.74 17.23 1.62
CA GLU A 6 -30.81 16.48 0.36
C GLU A 6 -29.76 16.99 -0.64
N PHE A 7 -29.61 18.32 -0.74
CA PHE A 7 -28.56 18.94 -1.54
C PHE A 7 -27.16 18.50 -1.09
N LEU A 8 -26.85 18.63 0.20
CA LEU A 8 -25.52 18.26 0.72
C LEU A 8 -25.23 16.78 0.50
N ASN A 9 -26.19 15.91 0.77
CA ASN A 9 -26.04 14.46 0.54
C ASN A 9 -25.71 14.16 -0.94
N THR A 10 -26.45 14.80 -1.85
CA THR A 10 -26.20 14.65 -3.30
C THR A 10 -24.82 15.19 -3.69
N PHE A 11 -24.46 16.37 -3.20
CA PHE A 11 -23.16 16.99 -3.44
C PHE A 11 -22.00 16.09 -2.95
N PHE A 12 -22.03 15.64 -1.71
CA PHE A 12 -20.97 14.79 -1.14
C PHE A 12 -20.95 13.39 -1.75
N THR A 13 -22.07 12.90 -2.26
CA THR A 13 -22.08 11.71 -3.11
C THR A 13 -21.29 11.94 -4.39
N GLN A 14 -21.48 13.07 -5.09
CA GLN A 14 -20.66 13.39 -6.27
C GLN A 14 -19.18 13.55 -5.92
N VAL A 15 -18.84 14.15 -4.78
CA VAL A 15 -17.46 14.28 -4.30
C VAL A 15 -16.82 12.90 -4.04
N ALA A 16 -17.52 11.99 -3.34
CA ALA A 16 -17.02 10.64 -3.08
C ALA A 16 -16.87 9.79 -4.36
N GLN A 17 -17.64 10.11 -5.40
CA GLN A 17 -17.54 9.52 -6.74
C GLN A 17 -16.51 10.22 -7.64
N LEU A 18 -15.83 11.26 -7.12
CA LEU A 18 -14.88 12.11 -7.86
C LEU A 18 -15.47 12.77 -9.12
N CYS A 19 -16.79 13.00 -9.12
CA CYS A 19 -17.52 13.66 -10.21
C CYS A 19 -17.47 15.18 -10.03
N THR A 20 -16.27 15.76 -10.09
CA THR A 20 -15.99 17.17 -9.75
C THR A 20 -16.83 18.16 -10.55
N ASP A 21 -17.01 17.95 -11.85
CA ASP A 21 -17.76 18.89 -12.70
C ASP A 21 -19.25 18.90 -12.34
N LYS A 22 -19.83 17.72 -12.10
CA LYS A 22 -21.22 17.61 -11.60
C LYS A 22 -21.38 18.25 -10.23
N ALA A 23 -20.44 18.03 -9.32
CA ALA A 23 -20.46 18.65 -8.00
C ALA A 23 -20.46 20.19 -8.09
N LYS A 24 -19.66 20.77 -9.01
CA LYS A 24 -19.65 22.21 -9.28
C LYS A 24 -20.97 22.69 -9.90
N GLU A 25 -21.48 21.98 -10.90
CA GLU A 25 -22.76 22.32 -11.53
C GLU A 25 -23.93 22.32 -10.53
N LEU A 26 -23.95 21.37 -9.58
CA LEU A 26 -24.94 21.35 -8.51
C LEU A 26 -24.86 22.62 -7.66
N VAL A 27 -23.66 23.04 -7.25
CA VAL A 27 -23.47 24.27 -6.48
C VAL A 27 -23.91 25.51 -7.26
N GLU A 28 -23.59 25.61 -8.55
CA GLU A 28 -24.00 26.76 -9.37
C GLU A 28 -25.52 26.82 -9.57
N LYS A 29 -26.18 25.67 -9.78
CA LYS A 29 -27.64 25.58 -9.84
C LYS A 29 -28.30 26.01 -8.52
N GLU A 30 -27.76 25.57 -7.39
CA GLU A 30 -28.25 25.92 -6.06
C GLU A 30 -28.09 27.42 -5.78
N ARG A 31 -26.92 28.00 -6.10
CA ARG A 31 -26.69 29.45 -6.02
C ARG A 31 -27.66 30.24 -6.89
N GLY A 32 -27.94 29.76 -8.10
CA GLY A 32 -28.88 30.39 -9.03
C GLY A 32 -30.33 30.38 -8.56
N SER A 33 -30.73 29.34 -7.82
CA SER A 33 -32.09 29.13 -7.31
C SER A 33 -32.35 29.88 -6.00
N CYS A 34 -31.33 29.99 -5.14
CA CYS A 34 -31.43 30.61 -3.81
C CYS A 34 -30.82 32.03 -3.77
N ARG A 35 -31.19 32.92 -4.71
CA ARG A 35 -30.61 34.28 -4.81
C ARG A 35 -30.74 35.13 -3.54
N GLN A 36 -31.81 34.95 -2.75
CA GLN A 36 -32.02 35.67 -1.48
C GLN A 36 -31.20 35.08 -0.32
N THR A 37 -30.86 33.80 -0.36
CA THR A 37 -30.11 33.08 0.72
C THR A 37 -28.59 33.18 0.55
N GLN A 38 -28.10 33.80 -0.54
CA GLN A 38 -26.67 33.97 -0.81
C GLN A 38 -25.91 34.80 0.23
N LEU A 39 -26.61 35.68 0.94
CA LEU A 39 -26.04 36.52 2.02
C LEU A 39 -26.16 35.88 3.42
N GLY A 40 -26.77 34.70 3.52
CA GLY A 40 -27.00 33.99 4.79
C GLY A 40 -26.03 32.82 5.04
N PRO A 41 -26.21 32.09 6.15
CA PRO A 41 -25.39 30.94 6.53
C PRO A 41 -25.18 29.91 5.40
N TRP A 42 -26.24 29.63 4.64
CA TRP A 42 -26.20 28.70 3.51
C TRP A 42 -25.25 29.17 2.40
N GLY A 43 -25.36 30.44 2.01
CA GLY A 43 -24.50 31.06 1.00
C GLY A 43 -23.02 30.95 1.38
N MET A 44 -22.69 31.16 2.67
CA MET A 44 -21.32 31.02 3.16
C MET A 44 -20.76 29.60 2.96
N LEU A 45 -21.53 28.55 3.24
CA LEU A 45 -21.10 27.17 3.00
C LEU A 45 -20.94 26.89 1.50
N LEU A 46 -21.91 27.29 0.69
CA LEU A 46 -21.89 27.11 -0.76
C LEU A 46 -20.66 27.74 -1.42
N MET A 47 -20.05 28.77 -0.83
CA MET A 47 -18.80 29.37 -1.32
C MET A 47 -17.62 28.39 -1.33
N HIS A 48 -17.57 27.46 -0.38
CA HIS A 48 -16.41 26.57 -0.19
C HIS A 48 -16.58 25.18 -0.83
N LEU A 49 -17.82 24.71 -1.04
CA LEU A 49 -18.08 23.38 -1.58
C LEU A 49 -17.35 23.08 -2.91
N PRO A 50 -17.30 23.97 -3.92
CA PRO A 50 -16.59 23.70 -5.18
C PRO A 50 -15.10 23.41 -4.99
N GLN A 51 -14.47 24.07 -4.01
CA GLN A 51 -13.05 23.89 -3.72
C GLN A 51 -12.79 22.53 -3.05
N ILE A 52 -13.70 22.05 -2.21
CA ILE A 52 -13.63 20.70 -1.62
C ILE A 52 -13.63 19.64 -2.73
N ALA A 53 -14.54 19.75 -3.71
CA ALA A 53 -14.60 18.80 -4.83
C ALA A 53 -13.28 18.76 -5.64
N VAL A 54 -12.69 19.93 -5.89
CA VAL A 54 -11.39 20.04 -6.59
C VAL A 54 -10.25 19.46 -5.77
N ALA A 55 -10.22 19.74 -4.45
CA ALA A 55 -9.19 19.21 -3.56
C ALA A 55 -9.24 17.68 -3.48
N GLU A 56 -10.43 17.09 -3.38
CA GLU A 56 -10.62 15.63 -3.32
C GLU A 56 -10.21 14.94 -4.62
N HIS A 57 -10.55 15.51 -5.78
CA HIS A 57 -10.08 14.99 -7.07
C HIS A 57 -8.56 15.06 -7.19
N SER A 58 -7.96 16.20 -6.83
CA SER A 58 -6.50 16.36 -6.81
C SER A 58 -5.84 15.36 -5.86
N TYR A 59 -6.46 15.09 -4.71
CA TYR A 59 -5.99 14.09 -3.75
C TYR A 59 -5.99 12.68 -4.36
N ALA A 60 -7.08 12.29 -5.00
CA ALA A 60 -7.22 10.98 -5.63
C ALA A 60 -6.21 10.77 -6.78
N ASP A 61 -5.73 11.84 -7.39
CA ASP A 61 -4.66 11.86 -8.39
C ASP A 61 -3.25 12.03 -7.80
N LEU A 62 -3.09 11.87 -6.48
CA LEU A 62 -1.81 12.02 -5.78
C LEU A 62 -1.21 13.44 -5.90
N GLY A 63 -2.05 14.46 -6.06
CA GLY A 63 -1.67 15.87 -6.23
C GLY A 63 -0.78 16.42 -5.12
N PHE A 64 -0.83 15.84 -3.92
CA PHE A 64 0.00 16.22 -2.78
C PHE A 64 1.49 15.85 -2.94
N LEU A 65 1.83 14.83 -3.74
CA LEU A 65 3.23 14.45 -4.02
C LEU A 65 3.79 15.10 -5.28
N HIS A 66 2.97 15.85 -6.02
CA HIS A 66 3.39 16.61 -7.17
C HIS A 66 4.03 17.93 -6.74
N THR A 67 5.35 17.95 -6.60
CA THR A 67 6.11 19.20 -6.63
C THR A 67 6.07 19.76 -8.04
N LYS A 68 5.01 20.48 -8.41
CA LYS A 68 5.04 21.35 -9.60
C LYS A 68 6.15 22.37 -9.35
N ASN A 69 7.28 22.21 -10.03
CA ASN A 69 8.47 23.07 -10.07
C ASN A 69 8.40 24.26 -9.10
N LYS A 70 9.15 24.19 -8.00
CA LYS A 70 9.46 25.35 -7.14
C LYS A 70 10.27 26.36 -7.97
N GLY A 71 9.58 27.12 -8.82
CA GLY A 71 10.11 28.36 -9.37
C GLY A 71 10.39 29.28 -8.19
N PHE A 72 11.63 29.77 -8.10
CA PHE A 72 12.05 30.76 -7.11
C PHE A 72 10.97 31.84 -7.02
N LEU A 73 10.43 32.10 -5.81
CA LEU A 73 9.41 33.11 -5.47
C LEU A 73 7.90 32.74 -5.58
N ARG A 74 7.49 31.50 -5.89
CA ARG A 74 6.07 31.11 -5.76
C ARG A 74 5.71 30.59 -4.36
N LYS A 75 4.66 31.16 -3.76
CA LYS A 75 3.99 30.68 -2.53
C LYS A 75 3.71 29.17 -2.67
N ASP A 76 4.06 28.38 -1.65
CA ASP A 76 3.80 26.93 -1.62
C ASP A 76 2.29 26.68 -1.79
N ASN A 77 1.88 26.27 -2.99
CA ASN A 77 0.50 25.92 -3.32
C ASN A 77 0.34 24.39 -3.30
N SER A 78 0.87 23.76 -2.24
CA SER A 78 0.73 22.33 -2.04
C SER A 78 -0.73 21.99 -1.77
N LEU A 79 -1.16 20.77 -2.12
CA LEU A 79 -2.52 20.33 -1.82
C LEU A 79 -2.80 20.33 -0.31
N LYS A 80 -1.78 20.05 0.52
CA LYS A 80 -1.86 20.17 1.98
C LYS A 80 -2.23 21.59 2.41
N THR A 81 -1.58 22.60 1.85
CA THR A 81 -1.88 24.02 2.12
C THR A 81 -3.30 24.41 1.68
N VAL A 82 -3.79 23.83 0.57
CA VAL A 82 -5.19 24.02 0.14
C VAL A 82 -6.16 23.46 1.19
N TYR A 83 -5.92 22.26 1.71
CA TYR A 83 -6.73 21.68 2.78
C TYR A 83 -6.65 22.50 4.08
N GLU A 84 -5.47 22.98 4.47
CA GLU A 84 -5.30 23.84 5.65
C GLU A 84 -6.07 25.16 5.54
N SER A 85 -6.07 25.78 4.35
CA SER A 85 -6.86 26.98 4.06
C SER A 85 -8.36 26.68 4.15
N LEU A 86 -8.82 25.61 3.49
CA LEU A 86 -10.23 25.18 3.54
C LEU A 86 -10.71 24.91 4.96
N LYS A 87 -9.90 24.22 5.77
CA LYS A 87 -10.20 23.96 7.18
C LYS A 87 -10.36 25.26 7.96
N SER A 88 -9.46 26.23 7.74
CA SER A 88 -9.50 27.53 8.43
C SER A 88 -10.74 28.34 8.05
N ASP A 89 -11.11 28.32 6.77
CA ASP A 89 -12.30 29.01 6.28
C ASP A 89 -13.59 28.35 6.77
N LEU A 90 -13.69 27.02 6.74
CA LEU A 90 -14.84 26.28 7.27
C LEU A 90 -15.02 26.49 8.78
N LYS A 91 -13.93 26.57 9.54
CA LYS A 91 -14.00 26.91 10.97
C LYS A 91 -14.58 28.30 11.19
N ARG A 92 -14.24 29.27 10.34
CA ARG A 92 -14.83 30.62 10.38
C ARG A 92 -16.33 30.57 10.04
N VAL A 93 -16.72 29.78 9.03
CA VAL A 93 -18.14 29.57 8.67
C VAL A 93 -18.90 28.97 9.84
N GLU A 94 -18.35 27.95 10.49
CA GLU A 94 -18.92 27.33 11.68
C GLU A 94 -19.18 28.37 12.79
N GLU A 95 -18.16 29.16 13.14
CA GLU A 95 -18.24 30.18 14.19
C GLU A 95 -19.28 31.27 13.89
N MET A 96 -19.39 31.70 12.62
CA MET A 96 -20.31 32.75 12.20
C MET A 96 -21.77 32.30 12.06
N THR A 97 -22.01 31.00 11.89
CA THR A 97 -23.35 30.47 11.60
C THR A 97 -23.99 29.77 12.80
N ARG A 98 -23.19 29.36 13.78
CA ARG A 98 -23.65 28.72 15.01
C ARG A 98 -24.65 29.61 15.77
N GLY A 99 -25.82 29.04 16.09
CA GLY A 99 -26.84 29.71 16.90
C GLY A 99 -27.68 30.77 16.18
N THR A 100 -27.60 30.85 14.85
CA THR A 100 -28.37 31.85 14.06
C THR A 100 -29.81 31.39 13.80
N ASN A 101 -30.02 30.36 12.99
CA ASN A 101 -31.30 29.73 12.72
C ASN A 101 -31.11 28.22 12.46
N SER A 102 -32.16 27.48 12.10
CA SER A 102 -32.06 26.05 11.79
C SER A 102 -31.02 25.76 10.71
N ILE A 103 -31.04 26.53 9.62
CA ILE A 103 -30.07 26.42 8.50
C ILE A 103 -28.64 26.68 9.01
N GLY A 104 -28.44 27.69 9.84
CA GLY A 104 -27.15 28.00 10.45
C GLY A 104 -26.65 26.93 11.40
N ALA A 105 -27.55 26.26 12.13
CA ALA A 105 -27.19 25.10 12.95
C ALA A 105 -26.68 23.94 12.07
N THR A 106 -27.37 23.63 10.97
CA THR A 106 -26.94 22.61 9.99
C THR A 106 -25.60 22.99 9.36
N VAL A 107 -25.44 24.24 8.91
CA VAL A 107 -24.18 24.73 8.31
C VAL A 107 -23.03 24.64 9.30
N ALA A 108 -23.24 25.02 10.56
CA ALA A 108 -22.21 24.94 11.60
C ALA A 108 -21.79 23.50 11.86
N GLU A 109 -22.77 22.59 12.00
CA GLU A 109 -22.50 21.17 12.24
C GLU A 109 -21.74 20.53 11.07
N VAL A 110 -22.19 20.74 9.83
CA VAL A 110 -21.53 20.23 8.63
C VAL A 110 -20.11 20.81 8.50
N SER A 111 -19.92 22.11 8.75
CA SER A 111 -18.60 22.75 8.68
C SER A 111 -17.63 22.19 9.72
N ASN A 112 -18.09 21.97 10.96
CA ASN A 112 -17.30 21.33 12.02
C ASN A 112 -16.86 19.92 11.61
N GLN A 113 -17.79 19.11 11.10
CA GLN A 113 -17.47 17.74 10.69
C GLN A 113 -16.57 17.68 9.46
N LEU A 114 -16.71 18.62 8.51
CA LEU A 114 -15.78 18.77 7.40
C LEU A 114 -14.37 19.16 7.87
N CYS A 115 -14.24 19.98 8.91
CA CYS A 115 -12.93 20.25 9.53
C CYS A 115 -12.26 18.96 10.05
N GLN A 116 -13.04 18.04 10.63
CA GLN A 116 -12.53 16.73 11.06
C GLN A 116 -12.13 15.86 9.88
N TYR A 117 -12.97 15.79 8.84
CA TYR A 117 -12.67 15.08 7.59
C TYR A 117 -11.37 15.57 6.95
N ILE A 118 -11.22 16.88 6.80
CA ILE A 118 -10.04 17.52 6.23
C ILE A 118 -8.80 17.24 7.09
N THR A 119 -8.95 17.22 8.41
CA THR A 119 -7.85 16.85 9.31
C THR A 119 -7.36 15.43 9.05
N ALA A 120 -8.27 14.47 8.91
CA ALA A 120 -7.92 13.10 8.55
C ALA A 120 -7.21 13.03 7.19
N LYS A 121 -7.69 13.79 6.19
CA LYS A 121 -7.04 13.86 4.86
C LYS A 121 -5.63 14.42 4.92
N ILE A 122 -5.39 15.47 5.72
CA ILE A 122 -4.04 16.02 5.93
C ILE A 122 -3.12 14.97 6.57
N GLN A 123 -3.59 14.25 7.60
CA GLN A 123 -2.81 13.18 8.23
C GLN A 123 -2.50 12.03 7.26
N LEU A 124 -3.44 11.69 6.37
CA LEU A 124 -3.20 10.71 5.31
C LEU A 124 -2.17 11.19 4.29
N ILE A 125 -2.18 12.49 3.91
CA ILE A 125 -1.11 13.08 3.08
C ILE A 125 0.25 12.84 3.75
N ASP A 126 0.36 13.16 5.04
CA ASP A 126 1.59 12.97 5.82
C ASP A 126 2.01 11.49 5.89
N PHE A 127 1.03 10.58 5.98
CA PHE A 127 1.27 9.15 5.94
C PHE A 127 1.83 8.69 4.58
N TYR A 128 1.24 9.11 3.46
CA TYR A 128 1.74 8.80 2.12
C TYR A 128 3.12 9.40 1.86
N GLU A 129 3.35 10.65 2.27
CA GLU A 129 4.67 11.29 2.19
C GLU A 129 5.71 10.52 3.00
N LYS A 130 5.36 10.09 4.22
CA LYS A 130 6.24 9.26 5.04
C LYS A 130 6.59 7.94 4.37
N MET A 131 5.62 7.25 3.76
CA MET A 131 5.88 6.01 3.02
C MET A 131 6.83 6.25 1.84
N TYR A 132 6.59 7.29 1.04
CA TYR A 132 7.45 7.66 -0.09
C TYR A 132 8.88 8.02 0.37
N HIS A 133 9.01 8.88 1.38
CA HIS A 133 10.32 9.27 1.91
C HIS A 133 11.07 8.09 2.51
N MET A 134 10.36 7.19 3.18
CA MET A 134 10.94 5.96 3.71
C MET A 134 11.48 5.07 2.58
N SER A 135 10.79 4.96 1.44
CA SER A 135 11.24 4.11 0.34
C SER A 135 12.45 4.63 -0.41
N ILE A 136 12.61 5.96 -0.53
CA ILE A 136 13.76 6.57 -1.21
C ILE A 136 15.00 6.68 -0.30
N ASN A 137 14.80 6.92 1.00
CA ASN A 137 15.91 7.21 1.92
C ASN A 137 16.37 5.96 2.68
N ASN A 138 15.48 4.99 2.88
CA ASN A 138 15.80 3.76 3.60
C ASN A 138 15.76 2.55 2.66
N LYS A 139 16.79 1.70 2.77
CA LYS A 139 16.80 0.40 2.09
C LYS A 139 15.76 -0.57 2.65
N VAL A 140 15.26 -0.31 3.86
CA VAL A 140 14.31 -1.15 4.60
C VAL A 140 13.11 -0.33 5.04
N MET A 141 11.92 -0.79 4.66
CA MET A 141 10.65 -0.23 5.12
C MET A 141 10.35 -0.68 6.55
N LYS A 142 9.97 0.26 7.42
CA LYS A 142 9.56 0.01 8.80
C LYS A 142 8.05 -0.18 8.91
N TYR A 143 7.55 -1.31 8.41
CA TYR A 143 6.10 -1.55 8.31
C TYR A 143 5.36 -1.52 9.64
N GLN A 144 5.99 -1.94 10.74
CA GLN A 144 5.37 -1.88 12.07
C GLN A 144 5.10 -0.44 12.53
N GLU A 145 6.03 0.48 12.25
CA GLU A 145 5.87 1.91 12.56
C GLU A 145 4.78 2.54 11.68
N LEU A 146 4.73 2.16 10.39
CA LEU A 146 3.67 2.61 9.49
C LEU A 146 2.29 2.08 9.93
N LEU A 147 2.21 0.83 10.37
CA LEU A 147 0.96 0.22 10.84
C LEU A 147 0.41 0.98 12.05
N GLN A 148 1.25 1.24 13.06
CA GLN A 148 0.87 2.01 14.25
C GLN A 148 0.37 3.41 13.88
N TYR A 149 1.00 4.05 12.89
CA TYR A 149 0.57 5.38 12.44
C TYR A 149 -0.83 5.33 11.80
N ILE A 150 -1.07 4.46 10.81
CA ILE A 150 -2.38 4.41 10.15
C ILE A 150 -3.49 3.94 11.10
N GLU A 151 -3.20 3.03 12.04
CA GLU A 151 -4.14 2.63 13.09
C GLU A 151 -4.48 3.82 14.00
N GLY A 152 -3.51 4.65 14.37
CA GLY A 152 -3.74 5.87 15.14
C GLY A 152 -4.61 6.90 14.42
N ILE A 153 -4.47 7.05 13.09
CA ILE A 153 -5.36 7.91 12.28
C ILE A 153 -6.80 7.37 12.32
N VAL A 154 -6.97 6.06 12.13
CA VAL A 154 -8.29 5.40 12.15
C VAL A 154 -8.96 5.58 13.51
N GLU A 155 -8.24 5.35 14.60
CA GLU A 155 -8.77 5.49 15.96
C GLU A 155 -9.21 6.94 16.23
N SER A 156 -8.36 7.91 15.90
CA SER A 156 -8.59 9.35 16.10
C SER A 156 -9.83 9.88 15.38
N HIS A 157 -10.23 9.25 14.27
CA HIS A 157 -11.32 9.70 13.41
C HIS A 157 -12.49 8.72 13.30
N SER A 158 -12.53 7.70 14.16
CA SER A 158 -13.56 6.65 14.16
C SER A 158 -14.99 7.20 14.31
N LEU A 159 -15.15 8.25 15.12
CA LEU A 159 -16.44 8.91 15.39
C LEU A 159 -16.69 10.16 14.54
N SER A 160 -15.75 10.55 13.68
CA SER A 160 -15.90 11.74 12.84
C SER A 160 -16.96 11.55 11.74
N CYS A 161 -17.47 12.67 11.21
CA CYS A 161 -18.40 12.71 10.07
C CYS A 161 -19.71 11.93 10.29
N SER A 162 -20.34 12.05 11.46
CA SER A 162 -21.62 11.39 11.80
C SER A 162 -22.85 12.00 11.12
N HIS A 163 -22.75 13.21 10.55
CA HIS A 163 -23.84 13.89 9.87
C HIS A 163 -24.23 13.11 8.61
N LEU A 164 -25.54 12.91 8.41
CA LEU A 164 -26.06 12.03 7.36
C LEU A 164 -25.58 12.43 5.96
N ALA A 165 -25.56 13.74 5.67
CA ALA A 165 -25.06 14.27 4.40
C ALA A 165 -23.57 13.96 4.10
N LEU A 166 -22.76 13.65 5.11
CA LEU A 166 -21.34 13.32 4.96
C LEU A 166 -21.06 11.82 4.85
N THR A 167 -22.10 10.98 4.87
CA THR A 167 -21.96 9.51 4.88
C THR A 167 -21.15 8.99 3.68
N ALA A 168 -21.34 9.57 2.49
CA ALA A 168 -20.63 9.13 1.29
C ALA A 168 -19.11 9.38 1.36
N VAL A 169 -18.70 10.59 1.78
CA VAL A 169 -17.28 10.93 1.92
C VAL A 169 -16.65 10.22 3.11
N LYS A 170 -17.40 10.03 4.21
CA LYS A 170 -16.97 9.18 5.34
C LYS A 170 -16.70 7.75 4.89
N ALA A 171 -17.62 7.15 4.14
CA ALA A 171 -17.44 5.79 3.64
C ALA A 171 -16.19 5.66 2.75
N SER A 172 -15.93 6.63 1.88
CA SER A 172 -14.71 6.65 1.06
C SER A 172 -13.44 6.75 1.93
N LEU A 173 -13.42 7.63 2.92
CA LEU A 173 -12.29 7.77 3.86
C LEU A 173 -12.06 6.49 4.67
N THR A 174 -13.13 5.89 5.19
CA THR A 174 -13.04 4.63 5.93
C THR A 174 -12.46 3.52 5.06
N LEU A 175 -12.95 3.36 3.83
CA LEU A 175 -12.43 2.36 2.90
C LEU A 175 -10.94 2.58 2.62
N GLU A 176 -10.53 3.82 2.34
CA GLU A 176 -9.13 4.17 2.14
C GLU A 176 -8.25 3.75 3.33
N CYS A 177 -8.60 4.20 4.54
CA CYS A 177 -7.83 3.91 5.74
C CYS A 177 -7.77 2.40 6.02
N GLU A 178 -8.90 1.70 5.93
CA GLU A 178 -8.95 0.27 6.17
C GLU A 178 -8.12 -0.52 5.14
N ILE A 179 -8.11 -0.12 3.86
CA ILE A 179 -7.26 -0.74 2.84
C ILE A 179 -5.79 -0.57 3.23
N LEU A 180 -5.37 0.64 3.62
CA LEU A 180 -4.00 0.91 4.07
C LEU A 180 -3.61 0.10 5.30
N VAL A 181 -4.50 -0.02 6.29
CA VAL A 181 -4.29 -0.89 7.47
C VAL A 181 -4.06 -2.33 7.03
N GLN A 182 -4.95 -2.88 6.21
CA GLN A 182 -4.88 -4.29 5.79
C GLN A 182 -3.63 -4.59 4.94
N LEU A 183 -3.26 -3.70 4.02
CA LEU A 183 -2.05 -3.87 3.20
C LEU A 183 -0.77 -3.73 4.03
N THR A 184 -0.72 -2.77 4.96
CA THR A 184 0.45 -2.58 5.84
C THR A 184 0.58 -3.74 6.83
N LYS A 185 -0.53 -4.22 7.38
CA LYS A 185 -0.58 -5.43 8.21
C LYS A 185 -0.08 -6.66 7.44
N ALA A 186 -0.51 -6.85 6.20
CA ALA A 186 -0.02 -7.95 5.37
C ALA A 186 1.51 -7.92 5.21
N GLN A 187 2.12 -6.74 5.06
CA GLN A 187 3.60 -6.60 5.02
C GLN A 187 4.25 -6.99 6.36
N VAL A 188 3.68 -6.56 7.49
CA VAL A 188 4.17 -6.94 8.83
C VAL A 188 4.10 -8.46 9.01
N GLU A 189 2.97 -9.08 8.70
CA GLU A 189 2.78 -10.54 8.85
C GLU A 189 3.72 -11.34 7.92
N LEU A 190 4.00 -10.83 6.71
CA LEU A 190 4.97 -11.42 5.80
C LEU A 190 6.39 -11.44 6.36
N GLN A 191 6.82 -10.35 7.02
CA GLN A 191 8.14 -10.28 7.66
C GLN A 191 8.31 -11.26 8.82
N HIS A 192 7.20 -11.73 9.37
CA HIS A 192 7.14 -12.76 10.42
C HIS A 192 6.75 -14.14 9.90
N TRP A 193 6.68 -14.31 8.57
CA TRP A 193 6.35 -15.57 7.91
C TRP A 193 5.01 -16.20 8.32
N ARG A 194 3.99 -15.38 8.59
CA ARG A 194 2.65 -15.84 9.05
C ARG A 194 1.66 -15.94 7.88
N PHE A 195 1.49 -17.15 7.35
CA PHE A 195 0.69 -17.40 6.15
C PHE A 195 -0.77 -16.94 6.27
N LEU A 196 -1.51 -17.47 7.25
CA LEU A 196 -2.95 -17.22 7.35
C LEU A 196 -3.26 -15.74 7.64
N SER A 197 -2.52 -15.12 8.56
CA SER A 197 -2.68 -13.70 8.89
C SER A 197 -2.44 -12.82 7.65
N THR A 198 -1.40 -13.13 6.87
CA THR A 198 -1.13 -12.43 5.60
C THR A 198 -2.29 -12.57 4.63
N LEU A 199 -2.77 -13.80 4.41
CA LEU A 199 -3.84 -14.09 3.46
C LEU A 199 -5.16 -13.39 3.84
N MET A 200 -5.52 -13.44 5.13
CA MET A 200 -6.72 -12.76 5.65
C MET A 200 -6.63 -11.25 5.45
N SER A 201 -5.45 -10.66 5.68
CA SER A 201 -5.23 -9.23 5.51
C SER A 201 -5.32 -8.84 4.03
N LEU A 202 -4.71 -9.62 3.14
CA LEU A 202 -4.87 -9.45 1.68
C LEU A 202 -6.34 -9.60 1.24
N TYR A 203 -7.08 -10.59 1.73
CA TYR A 203 -8.50 -10.72 1.41
C TYR A 203 -9.33 -9.53 1.92
N GLY A 204 -9.05 -9.09 3.15
CA GLY A 204 -9.68 -7.91 3.75
C GLY A 204 -9.45 -6.64 2.93
N ALA A 205 -8.24 -6.45 2.40
CA ALA A 205 -7.95 -5.36 1.46
C ALA A 205 -8.73 -5.50 0.15
N GLN A 206 -8.81 -6.70 -0.45
CA GLN A 206 -9.52 -6.90 -1.73
C GLN A 206 -10.98 -6.51 -1.64
N THR A 207 -11.62 -6.95 -0.56
CA THR A 207 -13.05 -6.76 -0.35
C THR A 207 -13.38 -5.27 -0.28
N ARG A 208 -12.56 -4.50 0.43
CA ARG A 208 -12.69 -3.05 0.55
C ARG A 208 -12.34 -2.31 -0.72
N MET A 209 -11.27 -2.71 -1.41
CA MET A 209 -10.92 -2.15 -2.71
C MET A 209 -12.06 -2.34 -3.71
N SER A 210 -12.65 -3.54 -3.76
CA SER A 210 -13.80 -3.84 -4.63
C SER A 210 -15.06 -3.06 -4.22
N ALA A 211 -15.20 -2.71 -2.94
CA ALA A 211 -16.26 -1.82 -2.47
C ALA A 211 -16.03 -0.38 -2.92
N TRP A 212 -14.80 0.12 -2.78
CA TRP A 212 -14.41 1.47 -3.21
C TRP A 212 -14.51 1.63 -4.72
N GLU A 213 -14.06 0.64 -5.49
CA GLU A 213 -14.16 0.67 -6.95
C GLU A 213 -15.59 0.84 -7.45
N ARG A 214 -16.55 0.17 -6.80
CA ARG A 214 -17.97 0.31 -7.13
C ARG A 214 -18.52 1.71 -6.88
N THR A 215 -17.94 2.48 -5.94
CA THR A 215 -18.32 3.88 -5.76
C THR A 215 -17.67 4.78 -6.80
N LEU A 216 -16.46 4.46 -7.26
CA LEU A 216 -15.75 5.24 -8.29
C LEU A 216 -16.33 5.04 -9.70
N GLN A 217 -16.96 3.89 -9.96
CA GLN A 217 -17.62 3.61 -11.23
C GLN A 217 -18.94 4.41 -11.36
N SER A 218 -18.85 5.64 -11.88
CA SER A 218 -20.02 6.37 -12.38
C SER A 218 -20.70 5.54 -13.48
N LYS A 219 -21.97 5.15 -13.27
CA LYS A 219 -22.78 4.40 -14.25
C LYS A 219 -22.96 5.13 -15.58
N GLU A 220 -22.70 6.44 -15.64
CA GLU A 220 -22.94 7.26 -16.83
C GLU A 220 -21.76 7.29 -17.81
N SER A 221 -20.54 6.99 -17.36
CA SER A 221 -19.35 6.88 -18.22
C SER A 221 -19.43 5.74 -19.24
N TRP A 222 -20.46 4.88 -19.11
CA TRP A 222 -20.73 3.74 -19.97
C TRP A 222 -21.79 4.04 -21.05
N LYS A 223 -22.52 5.16 -20.96
CA LYS A 223 -23.61 5.49 -21.91
C LYS A 223 -23.15 6.13 -23.23
N LEU A 224 -21.87 6.45 -23.39
CA LEU A 224 -21.34 7.00 -24.64
C LEU A 224 -20.22 6.10 -25.20
N GLY A 225 -20.61 5.23 -26.13
CA GLY A 225 -19.67 4.66 -27.11
C GLY A 225 -19.67 3.14 -27.21
N PHE A 226 -20.65 2.58 -27.92
CA PHE A 226 -20.43 1.36 -28.72
C PHE A 226 -19.31 1.68 -29.74
N GLY A 227 -18.04 1.43 -29.39
CA GLY A 227 -16.89 1.63 -30.29
C GLY A 227 -15.56 2.06 -29.65
N ALA A 228 -15.52 2.42 -28.36
CA ALA A 228 -14.32 3.02 -27.74
C ALA A 228 -13.41 2.05 -26.95
N THR A 229 -13.31 0.78 -27.36
CA THR A 229 -12.51 -0.23 -26.63
C THR A 229 -11.00 -0.13 -26.89
N PHE A 230 -10.53 0.75 -27.77
CA PHE A 230 -9.11 0.81 -28.16
C PHE A 230 -8.31 2.02 -27.62
N LEU A 231 -8.92 2.98 -26.92
CA LEU A 231 -8.22 4.18 -26.41
C LEU A 231 -8.57 4.61 -24.97
N LYS A 232 -9.24 3.76 -24.16
CA LYS A 232 -9.48 4.11 -22.75
C LYS A 232 -8.22 3.90 -21.92
N ALA A 233 -7.44 4.98 -21.76
CA ALA A 233 -6.54 5.12 -20.63
C ALA A 233 -7.31 4.79 -19.33
N ASN A 234 -6.65 4.05 -18.45
CA ASN A 234 -7.20 3.47 -17.24
C ASN A 234 -8.00 4.51 -16.43
N GLN A 235 -9.34 4.41 -16.42
CA GLN A 235 -10.26 5.46 -15.91
C GLN A 235 -10.28 5.60 -14.37
N GLN A 236 -9.45 4.84 -13.66
CA GLN A 236 -9.41 4.85 -12.20
C GLN A 236 -8.46 5.95 -11.68
N PRO A 237 -8.73 6.56 -10.51
CA PRO A 237 -7.83 7.56 -9.92
C PRO A 237 -6.44 6.98 -9.62
N ALA A 238 -5.41 7.82 -9.71
CA ALA A 238 -4.01 7.37 -9.57
C ALA A 238 -3.74 6.68 -8.23
N LEU A 239 -4.35 7.17 -7.14
CA LEU A 239 -4.23 6.56 -5.81
C LEU A 239 -4.79 5.13 -5.78
N TYR A 240 -5.97 4.91 -6.36
CA TYR A 240 -6.57 3.57 -6.40
C TYR A 240 -5.70 2.60 -7.23
N GLN A 241 -5.20 3.07 -8.38
CA GLN A 241 -4.27 2.28 -9.20
C GLN A 241 -2.99 1.92 -8.44
N TRP A 242 -2.47 2.85 -7.65
CA TRP A 242 -1.31 2.60 -6.79
C TRP A 242 -1.60 1.54 -5.73
N LEU A 243 -2.76 1.59 -5.07
CA LEU A 243 -3.18 0.57 -4.10
C LEU A 243 -3.30 -0.81 -4.74
N VAL A 244 -3.84 -0.90 -5.97
CA VAL A 244 -3.91 -2.16 -6.76
C VAL A 244 -2.50 -2.70 -7.03
N LYS A 245 -1.57 -1.81 -7.39
CA LYS A 245 -0.18 -2.19 -7.63
C LYS A 245 0.51 -2.68 -6.35
N LEU A 246 0.33 -1.97 -5.24
CA LEU A 246 0.87 -2.35 -3.93
C LEU A 246 0.36 -3.73 -3.51
N ARG A 247 -0.95 -3.93 -3.53
CA ARG A 247 -1.58 -5.23 -3.25
C ARG A 247 -0.99 -6.34 -4.10
N SER A 248 -0.88 -6.12 -5.41
CA SER A 248 -0.37 -7.12 -6.36
C SER A 248 1.09 -7.49 -6.07
N SER A 249 1.92 -6.52 -5.70
CA SER A 249 3.31 -6.76 -5.30
C SER A 249 3.43 -7.53 -3.98
N ILE A 250 2.58 -7.21 -2.99
CA ILE A 250 2.50 -7.97 -1.73
C ILE A 250 2.06 -9.41 -1.99
N LEU A 251 1.08 -9.61 -2.88
CA LEU A 251 0.61 -10.95 -3.24
C LEU A 251 1.69 -11.78 -3.96
N ALA A 252 2.47 -11.18 -4.85
CA ALA A 252 3.59 -11.85 -5.51
C ALA A 252 4.67 -12.27 -4.51
N LYS A 253 4.99 -11.40 -3.54
CA LYS A 253 5.88 -11.71 -2.42
C LYS A 253 5.34 -12.84 -1.54
N CYS A 254 4.07 -12.79 -1.18
CA CYS A 254 3.37 -13.84 -0.43
C CYS A 254 3.47 -15.19 -1.16
N SER A 255 3.24 -15.20 -2.46
CA SER A 255 3.29 -16.42 -3.27
C SER A 255 4.68 -17.03 -3.34
N LEU A 256 5.73 -16.20 -3.32
CA LEU A 256 7.11 -16.66 -3.21
C LEU A 256 7.41 -17.25 -1.83
N TYR A 257 7.10 -16.53 -0.75
CA TYR A 257 7.42 -16.94 0.62
C TYR A 257 6.62 -18.16 1.10
N PHE A 258 5.45 -18.40 0.52
CA PHE A 258 4.62 -19.55 0.83
C PHE A 258 4.51 -20.52 -0.34
N HIS A 259 5.39 -20.44 -1.34
CA HIS A 259 5.35 -21.30 -2.53
C HIS A 259 5.29 -22.79 -2.14
N THR A 260 6.13 -23.22 -1.20
CA THR A 260 6.18 -24.61 -0.72
C THR A 260 4.85 -25.05 -0.12
N THR A 261 4.22 -24.22 0.71
CA THR A 261 2.89 -24.49 1.29
C THR A 261 1.83 -24.55 0.21
N LEU A 262 1.81 -23.57 -0.69
CA LEU A 262 0.83 -23.47 -1.77
C LEU A 262 0.92 -24.69 -2.70
N SER A 263 2.13 -25.11 -3.08
CA SER A 263 2.33 -26.26 -3.96
C SER A 263 1.95 -27.60 -3.32
N GLN A 264 1.90 -27.68 -1.98
CA GLN A 264 1.43 -28.87 -1.27
C GLN A 264 -0.10 -28.93 -1.16
N GLN A 265 -0.77 -27.78 -1.26
CA GLN A 265 -2.21 -27.64 -1.07
C GLN A 265 -2.97 -27.39 -2.38
N ALA A 266 -2.26 -27.23 -3.50
CA ALA A 266 -2.83 -27.00 -4.83
C ALA A 266 -2.25 -28.01 -5.83
N SER A 267 -3.07 -28.41 -6.80
CA SER A 267 -2.59 -29.17 -7.95
C SER A 267 -1.61 -28.33 -8.80
N PRO A 268 -0.75 -28.96 -9.62
CA PRO A 268 0.16 -28.22 -10.51
C PRO A 268 -0.56 -27.25 -11.46
N GLY A 269 -1.77 -27.61 -11.92
CA GLY A 269 -2.59 -26.76 -12.78
C GLY A 269 -3.13 -25.53 -12.04
N GLU A 270 -3.60 -25.71 -10.81
CA GLU A 270 -4.05 -24.61 -9.95
C GLU A 270 -2.90 -23.68 -9.58
N MET A 271 -1.73 -24.23 -9.23
CA MET A 271 -0.54 -23.44 -8.92
C MET A 271 -0.13 -22.58 -10.12
N LYS A 272 -0.11 -23.15 -11.33
CA LYS A 272 0.16 -22.40 -12.56
C LYS A 272 -0.89 -21.31 -12.80
N SER A 273 -2.16 -21.59 -12.55
CA SER A 273 -3.23 -20.59 -12.68
C SER A 273 -3.14 -19.47 -11.64
N ILE A 274 -2.70 -19.77 -10.42
CA ILE A 274 -2.51 -18.78 -9.34
C ILE A 274 -1.36 -17.84 -9.73
N LEU A 275 -0.23 -18.41 -10.18
CA LEU A 275 0.96 -17.65 -10.55
C LEU A 275 0.75 -16.83 -11.84
N SER A 276 -0.01 -17.35 -12.82
CA SER A 276 -0.27 -16.62 -14.08
C SER A 276 -1.10 -15.36 -13.91
N LYS A 277 -1.85 -15.23 -12.81
CA LYS A 277 -2.63 -14.03 -12.48
C LYS A 277 -1.80 -12.95 -11.80
N GLN A 278 -0.54 -13.23 -11.49
CA GLN A 278 0.36 -12.30 -10.81
C GLN A 278 1.13 -11.47 -11.83
N ASN A 279 1.43 -10.23 -11.46
CA ASN A 279 2.24 -9.35 -12.30
C ASN A 279 3.67 -9.87 -12.47
N VAL A 280 4.18 -10.64 -11.50
CA VAL A 280 5.53 -11.23 -11.52
C VAL A 280 5.50 -12.59 -10.84
N ASP A 281 6.02 -13.61 -11.51
CA ASP A 281 6.32 -14.93 -10.91
C ASP A 281 7.80 -14.96 -10.47
N TYR A 282 8.02 -14.66 -9.19
CA TYR A 282 9.38 -14.69 -8.63
C TYR A 282 9.97 -16.10 -8.55
N TYR A 283 9.15 -17.14 -8.38
CA TYR A 283 9.63 -18.51 -8.30
C TYR A 283 10.18 -18.94 -9.66
N GLN A 284 9.44 -18.71 -10.74
CA GLN A 284 9.91 -18.96 -12.11
C GLN A 284 11.16 -18.15 -12.44
N LYS A 285 11.26 -16.90 -11.96
CA LYS A 285 12.45 -16.06 -12.15
C LYS A 285 13.69 -16.66 -11.47
N ILE A 286 13.56 -17.13 -10.23
CA ILE A 286 14.61 -17.84 -9.49
C ILE A 286 15.01 -19.13 -10.21
N GLN A 287 14.02 -19.92 -10.64
CA GLN A 287 14.27 -21.19 -11.32
C GLN A 287 14.99 -20.99 -12.65
N SER A 288 14.60 -19.97 -13.42
CA SER A 288 15.23 -19.62 -14.69
C SER A 288 16.67 -19.16 -14.48
N PHE A 289 16.92 -18.33 -13.46
CA PHE A 289 18.27 -17.90 -13.08
C PHE A 289 19.15 -19.08 -12.67
N GLN A 290 18.64 -19.96 -11.81
CA GLN A 290 19.34 -21.15 -11.33
C GLN A 290 19.84 -22.01 -12.49
N ARG A 291 18.97 -22.30 -13.47
CA ARG A 291 19.35 -23.11 -14.65
C ARG A 291 20.27 -22.36 -15.61
N LYS A 292 19.97 -21.09 -15.92
CA LYS A 292 20.72 -20.30 -16.91
C LYS A 292 22.17 -20.07 -16.52
N HIS A 293 22.43 -19.87 -15.22
CA HIS A 293 23.77 -19.55 -14.71
C HIS A 293 24.43 -20.72 -13.98
N ASP A 294 23.86 -21.93 -14.08
CA ASP A 294 24.41 -23.16 -13.50
C ASP A 294 24.74 -23.03 -12.01
N VAL A 295 23.82 -22.41 -11.27
CA VAL A 295 23.96 -22.14 -9.83
C VAL A 295 23.46 -23.36 -9.06
N LEU A 296 24.18 -23.79 -8.01
CA LEU A 296 23.86 -25.04 -7.30
C LEU A 296 22.48 -24.96 -6.65
N ALA A 297 22.20 -23.84 -5.98
CA ALA A 297 20.90 -23.57 -5.40
C ALA A 297 20.66 -22.08 -5.14
N VAL A 298 19.39 -21.72 -5.11
CA VAL A 298 18.89 -20.47 -4.53
C VAL A 298 17.93 -20.81 -3.40
N LEU A 299 18.17 -20.24 -2.22
CA LEU A 299 17.40 -20.49 -1.00
C LEU A 299 16.85 -19.19 -0.44
N ILE A 300 15.72 -19.29 0.25
CA ILE A 300 15.26 -18.26 1.20
C ILE A 300 15.20 -18.93 2.57
N ILE A 301 15.86 -18.33 3.55
CA ILE A 301 15.89 -18.82 4.94
C ILE A 301 15.27 -17.77 5.85
N PHE A 302 14.39 -18.22 6.73
CA PHE A 302 13.76 -17.37 7.75
C PHE A 302 14.52 -17.48 9.06
N ASP A 303 14.72 -16.37 9.76
CA ASP A 303 15.30 -16.32 11.10
C ASP A 303 14.19 -16.24 12.16
N SER A 304 13.88 -17.39 12.76
CA SER A 304 12.81 -17.55 13.75
C SER A 304 13.25 -17.21 15.19
N ARG A 305 14.50 -16.78 15.40
CA ARG A 305 14.99 -16.45 16.75
C ARG A 305 14.18 -15.33 17.38
N GLY A 306 13.73 -15.55 18.62
CA GLY A 306 12.98 -14.58 19.41
C GLY A 306 11.57 -14.29 18.89
N VAL A 307 10.98 -15.19 18.09
CA VAL A 307 9.60 -15.09 17.60
C VAL A 307 8.90 -16.42 17.85
N ASP A 308 7.62 -16.36 18.21
CA ASP A 308 6.75 -17.52 18.16
C ASP A 308 6.59 -17.96 16.71
N ASP A 309 7.42 -18.92 16.30
CA ASP A 309 7.36 -19.51 14.96
C ASP A 309 5.97 -20.13 14.77
N SER A 310 5.18 -19.55 13.88
CA SER A 310 3.89 -20.14 13.47
C SER A 310 4.06 -21.12 12.31
N GLY A 311 5.27 -21.23 11.74
CA GLY A 311 5.54 -21.99 10.53
C GLY A 311 4.79 -21.46 9.29
N PRO A 312 4.96 -22.13 8.14
CA PRO A 312 4.46 -21.65 6.85
C PRO A 312 2.99 -21.98 6.58
N GLY A 313 2.26 -22.51 7.57
CA GLY A 313 0.91 -23.03 7.42
C GLY A 313 0.04 -22.76 8.63
N TYR A 314 -1.14 -23.37 8.67
CA TYR A 314 -2.02 -23.27 9.84
C TYR A 314 -1.44 -24.09 11.00
N ARG A 315 -1.07 -23.42 12.09
CA ARG A 315 -0.84 -24.09 13.39
C ARG A 315 -2.08 -23.92 14.26
N HIS A 316 -2.58 -25.04 14.76
CA HIS A 316 -3.69 -25.04 15.71
C HIS A 316 -3.29 -24.32 17.01
N PRO A 317 -4.11 -23.42 17.59
CA PRO A 317 -3.74 -22.60 18.76
C PRO A 317 -3.32 -23.39 20.01
N ARG A 318 -3.67 -24.67 20.11
CA ARG A 318 -3.31 -25.57 21.22
C ARG A 318 -2.02 -26.36 21.02
N ARG A 319 -1.28 -26.13 19.93
CA ARG A 319 -0.03 -26.84 19.64
C ARG A 319 1.14 -26.09 20.26
N GLU A 320 1.96 -26.80 21.04
CA GLU A 320 3.20 -26.27 21.62
C GLU A 320 4.12 -25.68 20.54
N PRO A 321 4.81 -24.55 20.82
CA PRO A 321 5.74 -23.96 19.86
C PRO A 321 6.92 -24.92 19.61
N ASN A 322 7.15 -25.30 18.35
CA ASN A 322 8.37 -25.99 17.96
C ASN A 322 9.54 -25.00 18.05
N THR A 323 10.33 -25.09 19.13
CA THR A 323 11.51 -24.24 19.37
C THR A 323 12.78 -24.76 18.70
N SER A 324 12.75 -25.91 18.00
CA SER A 324 13.96 -26.61 17.57
C SER A 324 14.62 -26.09 16.29
N GLU A 325 13.88 -25.42 15.39
CA GLU A 325 14.44 -24.91 14.12
C GLU A 325 14.51 -23.38 14.11
N HIS A 326 15.71 -22.84 14.38
CA HIS A 326 15.96 -21.40 14.37
C HIS A 326 16.08 -20.79 12.96
N PHE A 327 16.27 -21.63 11.94
CA PHE A 327 16.53 -21.20 10.55
C PHE A 327 15.83 -22.09 9.51
N PRO A 328 14.48 -22.13 9.50
CA PRO A 328 13.76 -22.93 8.53
C PRO A 328 13.97 -22.43 7.09
N VAL A 329 14.02 -23.39 6.16
CA VAL A 329 14.12 -23.10 4.71
C VAL A 329 12.72 -22.76 4.20
N VAL A 330 12.52 -21.50 3.83
CA VAL A 330 11.28 -20.98 3.26
C VAL A 330 11.09 -21.49 1.83
N LEU A 331 12.17 -21.41 1.05
CA LEU A 331 12.20 -21.79 -0.35
C LEU A 331 13.53 -22.44 -0.69
N SER A 332 13.51 -23.47 -1.54
CA SER A 332 14.71 -24.07 -2.11
C SER A 332 14.51 -24.36 -3.59
N CYS A 333 15.44 -23.90 -4.42
CA CYS A 333 15.48 -24.17 -5.86
C CYS A 333 16.90 -24.60 -6.27
N PRO A 334 17.11 -25.88 -6.65
CA PRO A 334 16.12 -26.97 -6.71
C PRO A 334 15.66 -27.42 -5.31
N SER A 335 14.45 -27.94 -5.19
CA SER A 335 13.86 -28.36 -3.90
C SER A 335 14.65 -29.50 -3.22
N THR A 336 15.37 -30.31 -4.00
CA THR A 336 16.24 -31.39 -3.50
C THR A 336 17.45 -30.87 -2.74
N PHE A 337 17.88 -29.63 -2.95
CA PHE A 337 19.03 -29.07 -2.24
C PHE A 337 18.79 -28.95 -0.73
N ALA A 338 17.54 -28.69 -0.32
CA ALA A 338 17.16 -28.61 1.09
C ALA A 338 17.35 -29.94 1.86
N GLN A 339 17.51 -31.06 1.17
CA GLN A 339 17.77 -32.36 1.81
C GLN A 339 19.25 -32.54 2.20
N GLN A 340 20.15 -31.65 1.75
CA GLN A 340 21.58 -31.75 1.99
C GLN A 340 21.98 -31.05 3.31
N SER A 341 21.89 -31.78 4.43
CA SER A 341 22.06 -31.25 5.79
C SER A 341 23.40 -30.54 6.04
N MET A 342 24.50 -31.03 5.45
CA MET A 342 25.83 -30.43 5.62
C MET A 342 25.89 -28.98 5.09
N TYR A 343 25.33 -28.72 3.91
CA TYR A 343 25.31 -27.37 3.33
C TYR A 343 24.43 -26.44 4.15
N LEU A 344 23.27 -26.91 4.61
CA LEU A 344 22.35 -26.10 5.42
C LEU A 344 22.98 -25.70 6.76
N ASN A 345 23.62 -26.63 7.47
CA ASN A 345 24.29 -26.32 8.75
C ASN A 345 25.37 -25.25 8.58
N ASN A 346 26.17 -25.34 7.52
CA ASN A 346 27.20 -24.35 7.20
C ASN A 346 26.60 -22.98 6.86
N ILE A 347 25.51 -22.95 6.09
CA ILE A 347 24.78 -21.73 5.75
C ILE A 347 24.21 -21.07 7.00
N GLN A 348 23.54 -21.83 7.88
CA GLN A 348 22.97 -21.33 9.13
C GLN A 348 24.03 -20.73 10.05
N LYS A 349 25.19 -21.39 10.16
CA LYS A 349 26.35 -20.85 10.91
C LYS A 349 26.79 -19.50 10.34
N ARG A 350 26.93 -19.39 9.02
CA ARG A 350 27.34 -18.15 8.33
C ARG A 350 26.31 -17.02 8.51
N ILE A 351 25.01 -17.31 8.50
CA ILE A 351 23.96 -16.32 8.79
C ILE A 351 24.15 -15.75 10.20
N LYS A 352 24.41 -16.59 11.20
CA LYS A 352 24.67 -16.15 12.59
C LYS A 352 25.91 -15.27 12.67
N GLU A 353 27.01 -15.71 12.06
CA GLU A 353 28.30 -14.98 12.09
C GLU A 353 28.24 -13.63 11.38
N ARG A 354 27.44 -13.51 10.31
CA ARG A 354 27.36 -12.30 9.48
C ARG A 354 26.07 -11.51 9.69
N GLN A 355 25.36 -11.75 10.81
CA GLN A 355 24.04 -11.17 11.07
C GLN A 355 24.03 -9.64 10.99
N ALA A 356 25.00 -8.96 11.61
CA ALA A 356 25.05 -7.50 11.63
C ALA A 356 25.16 -6.90 10.21
N GLU A 357 25.98 -7.50 9.35
CA GLU A 357 26.12 -7.08 7.95
C GLU A 357 24.85 -7.36 7.14
N LEU A 358 24.21 -8.51 7.37
CA LEU A 358 22.95 -8.85 6.72
C LEU A 358 21.83 -7.87 7.10
N LEU A 359 21.78 -7.45 8.36
CA LEU A 359 20.80 -6.47 8.85
C LEU A 359 21.03 -5.06 8.30
N ALA A 360 22.28 -4.69 7.97
CA ALA A 360 22.56 -3.41 7.32
C ALA A 360 21.94 -3.31 5.91
N MET A 361 21.72 -4.45 5.25
CA MET A 361 21.14 -4.56 3.90
C MET A 361 21.82 -3.68 2.85
N ASP A 362 23.07 -3.31 3.07
CA ASP A 362 23.79 -2.34 2.28
C ASP A 362 24.37 -2.95 1.00
N LYS A 363 24.86 -4.19 1.11
CA LYS A 363 25.54 -4.95 0.06
C LYS A 363 25.26 -6.45 0.20
N ILE A 364 25.63 -7.20 -0.83
CA ILE A 364 25.62 -8.66 -0.80
C ILE A 364 26.84 -9.14 0.00
N VAL A 365 26.60 -10.06 0.93
CA VAL A 365 27.63 -10.66 1.75
C VAL A 365 28.11 -11.96 1.10
N TYR A 366 29.35 -11.98 0.66
CA TYR A 366 30.00 -13.19 0.13
C TYR A 366 30.71 -13.95 1.24
N CYS A 367 30.34 -15.21 1.42
CA CYS A 367 31.00 -16.14 2.33
C CYS A 367 31.80 -17.16 1.51
N LYS A 368 33.12 -16.98 1.49
CA LYS A 368 34.11 -17.88 0.89
C LYS A 368 34.90 -18.54 2.00
N ASN A 369 35.17 -19.83 1.88
CA ASN A 369 36.08 -20.55 2.75
C ASN A 369 37.00 -21.39 1.88
N VAL A 370 38.31 -21.32 2.14
CA VAL A 370 39.34 -22.02 1.34
C VAL A 370 39.14 -23.53 1.35
N LYS A 371 38.51 -24.06 2.41
CA LYS A 371 38.23 -25.49 2.58
C LYS A 371 36.86 -25.93 2.06
N ASP A 372 35.96 -25.00 1.76
CA ASP A 372 34.61 -25.36 1.30
C ASP A 372 34.55 -25.38 -0.23
N PRO A 373 33.93 -26.41 -0.85
CA PRO A 373 33.79 -26.49 -2.29
C PRO A 373 32.81 -25.45 -2.86
N CYS A 374 32.11 -24.69 -2.01
CA CYS A 374 31.05 -23.77 -2.42
C CYS A 374 31.18 -22.38 -1.78
N VAL A 375 30.81 -21.38 -2.58
CA VAL A 375 30.64 -19.98 -2.18
C VAL A 375 29.16 -19.72 -1.96
N CYS A 376 28.85 -18.94 -0.92
CA CYS A 376 27.49 -18.46 -0.66
C CYS A 376 27.46 -16.94 -0.79
N ALA A 377 26.58 -16.43 -1.64
CA ALA A 377 26.20 -15.02 -1.65
C ALA A 377 24.90 -14.85 -0.86
N MET A 378 24.86 -13.94 0.10
CA MET A 378 23.74 -13.74 1.01
C MET A 378 23.26 -12.29 0.96
N TYR A 379 21.93 -12.09 0.89
CA TYR A 379 21.34 -10.76 0.95
C TYR A 379 19.93 -10.82 1.54
N ASN A 380 19.61 -9.91 2.46
CA ASN A 380 18.30 -9.94 3.10
C ASN A 380 17.20 -9.38 2.19
N THR A 381 16.09 -10.10 2.06
CA THR A 381 14.87 -9.61 1.39
C THR A 381 13.96 -8.88 2.38
N ASP A 382 14.00 -9.27 3.66
CA ASP A 382 13.37 -8.62 4.81
C ASP A 382 14.26 -8.82 6.04
N PRO A 383 14.05 -8.10 7.17
CA PRO A 383 14.92 -8.20 8.35
C PRO A 383 15.15 -9.62 8.86
N ARG A 384 14.21 -10.54 8.61
CA ARG A 384 14.26 -11.95 9.01
C ARG A 384 14.33 -12.93 7.83
N MET A 385 14.44 -12.46 6.59
CA MET A 385 14.44 -13.30 5.40
C MET A 385 15.73 -13.12 4.62
N THR A 386 16.57 -14.14 4.57
CA THR A 386 17.85 -14.11 3.85
C THR A 386 17.74 -14.89 2.54
N LEU A 387 17.94 -14.21 1.41
CA LEU A 387 18.14 -14.83 0.10
C LEU A 387 19.60 -15.28 -0.02
N ILE A 388 19.79 -16.51 -0.47
CA ILE A 388 21.09 -17.16 -0.52
C ILE A 388 21.27 -17.81 -1.89
N THR A 389 22.38 -17.52 -2.54
CA THR A 389 22.78 -18.18 -3.79
C THR A 389 24.04 -18.99 -3.54
N VAL A 390 24.00 -20.28 -3.84
CA VAL A 390 25.11 -21.23 -3.64
C VAL A 390 25.69 -21.61 -5.00
N PHE A 391 27.01 -21.51 -5.14
CA PHE A 391 27.72 -21.90 -6.36
C PHE A 391 29.11 -22.47 -6.04
N GLU A 392 29.67 -23.25 -6.95
CA GLU A 392 30.99 -23.89 -6.78
C GLU A 392 32.13 -22.87 -6.72
N SER A 393 33.11 -23.16 -5.86
CA SER A 393 34.36 -22.42 -5.75
C SER A 393 35.20 -22.58 -7.02
N GLY A 394 35.82 -21.49 -7.51
CA GLY A 394 36.69 -21.52 -8.69
C GLY A 394 36.02 -21.21 -10.04
N LYS A 395 34.71 -20.95 -10.09
CA LYS A 395 34.02 -20.47 -11.30
C LYS A 395 34.35 -18.98 -11.61
N PRO A 396 34.30 -18.53 -12.89
CA PRO A 396 34.81 -17.23 -13.33
C PRO A 396 34.13 -16.02 -12.67
N ARG A 397 34.86 -14.88 -12.57
CA ARG A 397 34.37 -13.61 -11.97
C ARG A 397 33.05 -13.13 -12.58
N ASP A 398 32.78 -13.43 -13.84
CA ASP A 398 31.51 -13.07 -14.52
C ASP A 398 30.29 -13.71 -13.85
N LYS A 399 30.45 -14.86 -13.19
CA LYS A 399 29.37 -15.50 -12.44
C LYS A 399 28.98 -14.69 -11.20
N GLU A 400 29.96 -14.06 -10.54
CA GLU A 400 29.70 -13.19 -9.37
C GLU A 400 28.96 -11.91 -9.75
N SER A 401 29.24 -11.34 -10.94
CA SER A 401 28.52 -10.16 -11.42
C SER A 401 27.05 -10.48 -11.74
N HIS A 402 26.78 -11.62 -12.38
CA HIS A 402 25.41 -12.10 -12.62
C HIS A 402 24.64 -12.38 -11.32
N VAL A 403 25.27 -13.04 -10.34
CA VAL A 403 24.68 -13.26 -9.01
C VAL A 403 24.39 -11.92 -8.33
N THR A 404 25.32 -10.97 -8.40
CA THR A 404 25.18 -9.64 -7.79
C THR A 404 23.98 -8.89 -8.37
N SER A 405 23.90 -8.79 -9.69
CA SER A 405 22.79 -8.12 -10.38
C SER A 405 21.46 -8.80 -10.07
N PHE A 406 21.39 -10.13 -10.20
CA PHE A 406 20.17 -10.88 -9.93
C PHE A 406 19.65 -10.69 -8.51
N MET A 407 20.52 -10.88 -7.50
CA MET A 407 20.13 -10.77 -6.10
C MET A 407 19.73 -9.34 -5.73
N THR A 408 20.45 -8.33 -6.24
CA THR A 408 20.11 -6.92 -6.01
C THR A 408 18.73 -6.60 -6.59
N ASP A 409 18.50 -6.96 -7.84
CA ASP A 409 17.23 -6.69 -8.53
C ASP A 409 16.06 -7.43 -7.88
N LEU A 410 16.25 -8.72 -7.56
CA LEU A 410 15.23 -9.53 -6.91
C LEU A 410 14.87 -9.00 -5.52
N CYS A 411 15.87 -8.69 -4.69
CA CYS A 411 15.62 -8.14 -3.35
C CYS A 411 14.94 -6.76 -3.42
N MET A 412 15.34 -5.89 -4.34
CA MET A 412 14.68 -4.59 -4.54
C MET A 412 13.22 -4.74 -4.95
N GLN A 413 12.89 -5.71 -5.79
CA GLN A 413 11.52 -6.01 -6.19
C GLN A 413 10.70 -6.57 -5.02
N ILE A 414 11.25 -7.54 -4.27
CA ILE A 414 10.58 -8.17 -3.13
C ILE A 414 10.33 -7.17 -1.99
N ARG A 415 11.26 -6.24 -1.73
CA ARG A 415 11.08 -5.21 -0.69
C ARG A 415 9.97 -4.19 -1.02
N CYS A 416 9.49 -4.16 -2.25
CA CYS A 416 8.44 -3.26 -2.74
C CYS A 416 8.79 -1.77 -2.71
N ASN A 417 10.04 -1.36 -2.44
CA ASN A 417 10.45 0.06 -2.42
C ASN A 417 10.03 0.81 -3.69
N LYS A 418 10.26 0.19 -4.85
CA LYS A 418 9.87 0.74 -6.16
C LYS A 418 8.37 1.00 -6.27
N VAL A 419 7.52 0.27 -5.56
CA VAL A 419 6.08 0.51 -5.57
C VAL A 419 5.75 1.75 -4.74
N TYR A 420 6.36 1.91 -3.57
CA TYR A 420 6.21 3.11 -2.75
C TYR A 420 6.78 4.37 -3.42
N GLU A 421 7.89 4.24 -4.17
CA GLU A 421 8.45 5.32 -4.99
C GLU A 421 7.43 5.86 -6.03
N LEU A 422 6.54 5.00 -6.54
CA LEU A 422 5.51 5.38 -7.52
C LEU A 422 4.36 6.20 -6.93
N LEU A 423 4.32 6.40 -5.61
CA LEU A 423 3.43 7.41 -5.02
C LEU A 423 3.71 8.81 -5.61
N LYS A 424 4.97 9.07 -5.97
CA LYS A 424 5.33 10.23 -6.76
C LYS A 424 5.31 9.85 -8.24
N LEU A 425 4.26 10.27 -8.94
CA LEU A 425 4.15 10.01 -10.38
C LEU A 425 5.33 10.66 -11.11
N SER A 426 6.11 9.85 -11.82
CA SER A 426 7.12 10.35 -12.76
C SER A 426 6.41 11.00 -13.94
N LYS A 427 6.77 12.24 -14.27
CA LYS A 427 6.27 12.92 -15.47
C LYS A 427 6.73 12.23 -16.74
#